data_AF-A0A0U3AEL2-F1
#
_entry.id   AF-A0A0U3AEL2-F1
#
_cell.length_a   1.000
_cell.length_b   1.000
_cell.length_c   1.000
_cell.angle_alpha   90.00
_cell.angle_beta   90.00
_cell.angle_gamma   90.00
#
_symmetry.space_group_name_H-M   'P 1'
#
loop_
_entity.id
_entity.type
_entity.pdbx_description
1 polymer ?
#
loop_
_entity_poly.entity_id
_entity_poly.type
_entity_poly.pdbx_seq_one_letter_code
_entity_poly.pdbx_strand_id
1 'polypeptide(L)'
;PNRFDLVLTAGFRARQLSGGAEPMLERDRDKNPVVALREIAAKLVKPDEAKEDYIRSLQKHAEVDEPEETRPEADEREDAAHRAITEEELLRALTSEAQRRAEPQPEPEADYEE
;
A
#
# COMPACT_ATOMS: atom_id res chain seq x y z
N PRO A 1 24.80 19.31 13.13
CA PRO A 1 23.32 19.35 13.10
C PRO A 1 22.79 20.29 12.02
N ASN A 2 21.90 19.80 11.16
CA ASN A 2 21.20 20.63 10.17
C ASN A 2 20.18 21.53 10.88
N ARG A 3 20.20 22.83 10.59
CA ARG A 3 19.27 23.81 11.19
C ARG A 3 17.83 23.63 10.70
N PHE A 4 17.64 23.18 9.47
CA PHE A 4 16.31 22.92 8.92
C PHE A 4 15.64 21.73 9.62
N ASP A 5 16.39 20.65 9.83
CA ASP A 5 15.91 19.47 10.55
C ASP A 5 15.47 19.82 11.98
N LEU A 6 16.25 20.67 12.67
CA LEU A 6 15.89 21.14 14.00
C LEU A 6 14.53 21.86 14.01
N VAL A 7 14.29 22.74 13.02
CA VAL A 7 13.01 23.46 12.90
C VAL A 7 11.86 22.50 12.59
N LEU A 8 12.08 21.52 11.72
CA LEU A 8 11.11 20.48 11.38
C LEU A 8 10.70 19.66 12.60
N THR A 9 11.68 19.10 13.32
CA THR A 9 11.45 18.29 14.52
C THR A 9 10.79 19.11 15.64
N ALA A 10 11.28 20.33 15.90
CA ALA A 10 10.70 21.21 16.91
C ALA A 10 9.27 21.63 16.55
N GLY A 11 9.00 21.88 15.26
CA GLY A 11 7.67 22.20 14.76
C GLY A 11 6.68 21.04 14.93
N PHE A 12 7.11 19.81 14.64
CA PHE A 12 6.29 18.61 14.88
C PHE A 12 5.98 18.44 16.37
N ARG A 13 7.01 18.51 17.23
CA ARG A 13 6.82 18.41 18.69
C ARG A 13 5.91 19.51 19.24
N ALA A 14 6.06 20.74 18.77
CA ALA A 14 5.20 21.85 19.17
C ALA A 14 3.72 21.63 18.80
N ARG A 15 3.44 20.96 17.66
CA ARG A 15 2.07 20.56 17.30
C ARG A 15 1.52 19.49 18.23
N GLN A 16 2.32 18.51 18.62
CA GLN A 16 1.91 17.52 19.62
C GLN A 16 1.52 18.18 20.94
N LEU A 17 2.35 19.11 21.44
CA LEU A 17 2.04 19.90 22.65
C LEU A 17 0.76 20.71 22.49
N SER A 18 0.53 21.32 21.33
CA SER A 18 -0.73 22.03 21.04
C SER A 18 -1.94 21.08 20.97
N GLY A 19 -1.72 19.81 20.61
CA GLY A 19 -2.72 18.75 20.63
C GLY A 19 -2.96 18.13 22.01
N GLY A 20 -2.33 18.66 23.07
CA GLY A 20 -2.50 18.18 24.45
C GLY A 20 -1.48 17.14 24.90
N ALA A 21 -0.41 16.90 24.14
CA ALA A 21 0.70 16.08 24.63
C ALA A 21 1.36 16.74 25.85
N GLU A 22 1.68 15.92 26.86
CA GLU A 22 2.32 16.40 28.09
C GLU A 22 3.75 16.89 27.80
N PRO A 23 4.16 18.06 28.32
CA PRO A 23 5.54 18.51 28.22
C PRO A 23 6.46 17.70 29.15
N MET A 24 7.65 17.36 28.65
CA MET A 24 8.69 16.63 29.40
C MET A 24 9.53 17.55 30.29
N LEU A 25 9.43 18.87 30.07
CA LEU A 25 10.08 19.90 30.87
C LEU A 25 9.04 20.84 31.45
N GLU A 26 9.36 21.38 32.62
CA GLU A 26 8.54 22.41 33.24
C GLU A 26 8.47 23.67 32.36
N ARG A 27 7.23 24.17 32.21
CA ARG A 27 6.93 25.35 31.39
C ARG A 27 7.25 26.62 32.17
N ASP A 28 8.26 27.34 31.70
CA ASP A 28 8.64 28.65 32.23
C ASP A 28 7.96 29.78 31.44
N ARG A 29 6.62 29.80 31.43
CA ARG A 29 5.79 30.69 30.57
C ARG A 29 6.11 30.64 29.07
N ASP A 30 6.87 29.63 28.66
CA ASP A 30 7.24 29.39 27.28
C ASP A 30 6.05 28.94 26.43
N LYS A 31 6.04 29.39 25.17
CA LYS A 31 5.14 28.89 24.14
C LYS A 31 5.61 27.51 23.66
N ASN A 32 4.69 26.70 23.12
CA ASN A 32 4.96 25.34 22.66
C ASN A 32 6.21 25.21 21.75
N PRO A 33 6.50 26.12 20.80
CA PRO A 33 7.73 26.06 20.01
C PRO A 33 9.01 26.19 20.84
N VAL A 34 9.00 27.03 21.88
CA VAL A 34 10.17 27.24 22.75
C VAL A 34 10.34 26.06 23.71
N VAL A 35 9.24 25.53 24.26
CA VAL A 35 9.25 24.30 25.07
C VAL A 35 9.83 23.14 24.27
N ALA A 36 9.39 22.94 23.03
CA ALA A 36 9.90 21.89 22.15
C ALA A 36 11.41 22.01 21.88
N LEU A 37 11.91 23.24 21.64
CA LEU A 37 13.34 23.48 21.48
C LEU A 37 14.13 23.18 22.77
N ARG A 38 13.58 23.52 23.94
CA ARG A 38 14.18 23.19 25.24
C ARG A 38 14.22 21.68 25.48
N GLU A 39 13.16 20.95 25.15
CA GLU A 39 13.11 19.48 25.26
C GLU A 39 14.15 18.80 24.36
N ILE A 40 14.34 19.31 23.14
CA ILE A 40 15.38 18.83 22.21
C ILE A 40 16.78 19.15 22.75
N ALA A 41 17.00 20.37 23.27
CA ALA A 41 18.27 20.77 23.87
C ALA A 41 18.62 19.92 25.10
N ALA A 42 17.62 19.53 25.88
CA ALA A 42 17.75 18.62 27.02
C ALA A 42 17.89 17.13 26.62
N LYS A 43 17.87 16.82 25.32
CA LYS A 43 17.94 15.44 24.76
C LYS A 43 16.83 14.51 25.23
N LEU A 44 15.71 15.06 25.70
CA LEU A 44 14.53 14.29 26.09
C LEU A 44 13.71 13.88 24.85
N VAL A 45 13.75 14.71 23.81
CA VAL A 45 13.25 14.39 22.48
C VAL A 45 14.44 14.09 21.58
N LYS A 46 14.57 12.84 21.14
CA LYS A 46 15.60 12.47 20.16
C LYS A 46 15.14 12.86 18.75
N PRO A 47 15.94 13.62 17.99
CA PRO A 47 15.54 14.07 16.67
C PRO A 47 15.23 12.95 15.69
N ASP A 48 15.96 11.84 15.77
CA ASP A 48 15.79 10.71 14.85
C ASP A 48 14.47 9.97 15.11
N GLU A 49 14.16 9.68 16.38
CA GLU A 49 12.87 9.07 16.78
C GLU A 49 11.69 9.98 16.39
N ALA A 50 11.81 11.29 16.64
CA ALA A 50 10.76 12.25 16.31
C ALA A 50 10.56 12.43 14.79
N LYS A 51 11.61 12.23 13.97
CA LYS A 51 11.49 12.19 12.50
C LYS A 51 10.73 10.95 12.05
N GLU A 52 11.06 9.79 12.61
CA GLU A 52 10.36 8.54 12.30
C GLU A 52 8.86 8.63 12.67
N ASP A 53 8.55 9.21 13.84
CA ASP A 53 7.17 9.46 14.25
C ASP A 53 6.45 10.43 13.30
N TYR A 54 7.15 11.45 12.82
CA TYR A 54 6.59 12.37 11.84
C TYR A 54 6.29 11.66 10.51
N ILE A 55 7.21 10.83 10.01
CA ILE A 55 7.02 10.02 8.79
C ILE A 55 5.81 9.09 8.97
N ARG A 56 5.75 8.36 10.09
CA ARG A 56 4.60 7.50 10.43
C ARG A 56 3.29 8.29 10.45
N SER A 57 3.28 9.51 11.00
CA SER A 57 2.07 10.34 11.05
C SER A 57 1.54 10.75 9.67
N LEU A 58 2.39 10.73 8.64
CA LEU A 58 2.02 11.06 7.25
C LEU A 58 1.56 9.83 6.46
N GLN A 59 2.00 8.63 6.86
CA GLN A 59 1.66 7.36 6.21
C GLN A 59 0.24 6.93 6.59
N LYS A 60 -0.77 7.41 5.84
CA LYS A 60 -2.20 7.10 6.10
C LYS A 60 -2.62 5.69 5.68
N HIS A 61 -1.95 5.12 4.69
CA HIS A 61 -2.19 3.75 4.23
C HIS A 61 -0.82 3.07 4.16
N ALA A 62 -0.43 2.40 5.24
CA ALA A 62 0.63 1.42 5.18
C ALA A 62 0.00 0.18 4.52
N GLU A 63 0.39 -0.13 3.29
CA GLU A 63 0.05 -1.42 2.70
C GLU A 63 0.50 -2.49 3.69
N VAL A 64 -0.46 -3.28 4.18
CA VAL A 64 -0.13 -4.43 5.01
C VAL A 64 0.65 -5.34 4.08
N ASP A 65 1.92 -5.55 4.41
CA ASP A 65 2.75 -6.55 3.74
C ASP A 65 2.08 -7.89 4.05
N GLU A 66 1.14 -8.30 3.18
CA GLU A 66 0.50 -9.59 3.28
C GLU A 66 1.64 -10.59 3.23
N PRO A 67 1.76 -11.50 4.23
CA PRO A 67 2.79 -12.50 4.17
C PRO A 67 2.60 -13.21 2.84
N GLU A 68 3.63 -13.16 1.98
CA GLU A 68 3.64 -13.91 0.73
C GLU A 68 3.32 -15.34 1.15
N GLU A 69 2.10 -15.81 0.86
CA GLU A 69 1.68 -17.14 1.25
C GLU A 69 2.72 -18.05 0.63
N THR A 70 3.59 -18.62 1.45
CA THR A 70 4.50 -19.66 1.03
C THR A 70 3.58 -20.73 0.50
N ARG A 71 3.37 -20.73 -0.83
CA ARG A 71 2.59 -21.75 -1.50
C ARG A 71 3.14 -23.05 -0.97
N PRO A 72 2.35 -23.88 -0.28
CA PRO A 72 2.86 -25.15 0.16
C PRO A 72 3.36 -25.86 -1.09
N GLU A 73 4.68 -26.05 -1.18
CA GLU A 73 5.24 -26.94 -2.17
C GLU A 73 4.66 -28.31 -1.82
N ALA A 74 3.76 -28.78 -2.70
CA ALA A 74 2.89 -29.94 -2.55
C ALA A 74 1.63 -29.74 -1.68
N ASP A 75 0.57 -29.18 -2.28
CA ASP A 75 -0.75 -29.80 -2.12
C ASP A 75 -1.07 -30.55 -3.42
N GLU A 76 -0.85 -31.87 -3.41
CA GLU A 76 -1.25 -32.81 -4.47
C GLU A 76 -2.78 -33.07 -4.43
N ARG A 77 -3.58 -32.07 -4.08
CA ARG A 77 -5.02 -32.12 -4.24
C ARG A 77 -5.35 -31.44 -5.55
N GLU A 78 -5.75 -32.25 -6.52
CA GLU A 78 -6.28 -31.79 -7.80
C GLU A 78 -7.51 -30.89 -7.58
N ASP A 79 -7.27 -29.59 -7.37
CA ASP A 79 -8.30 -28.59 -7.60
C ASP A 79 -8.57 -28.55 -9.10
N ALA A 80 -9.70 -29.12 -9.52
CA ALA A 80 -10.19 -29.10 -10.89
C ALA A 80 -10.34 -27.68 -11.48
N ALA A 81 -10.26 -26.65 -10.64
CA ALA A 81 -10.28 -25.22 -11.02
C ALA A 81 -8.91 -24.68 -11.48
N HIS A 82 -7.80 -25.39 -11.21
CA HIS A 82 -6.45 -25.03 -11.64
C HIS A 82 -5.84 -26.11 -12.52
N ARG A 83 -6.63 -26.66 -13.46
CA ARG A 83 -6.05 -27.45 -14.54
C ARG A 83 -5.22 -26.48 -15.39
N ALA A 84 -3.90 -26.51 -15.25
CA ALA A 84 -3.00 -25.86 -16.19
C ALA A 84 -3.32 -26.45 -17.57
N ILE A 85 -4.08 -25.72 -18.37
CA ILE A 85 -4.43 -26.13 -19.73
C ILE A 85 -3.09 -26.35 -20.44
N THR A 86 -2.88 -27.58 -20.91
CA THR A 86 -1.64 -27.90 -21.61
C THR A 86 -1.53 -27.03 -22.87
N GLU A 87 -0.31 -26.68 -23.30
CA GLU A 87 -0.11 -25.87 -24.51
C GLU A 87 -0.83 -26.48 -25.72
N GLU A 88 -0.90 -27.82 -25.80
CA GLU A 88 -1.62 -28.55 -26.83
C GLU A 88 -3.15 -28.35 -26.78
N GLU A 89 -3.76 -28.31 -25.59
CA GLU A 89 -5.18 -28.02 -25.43
C GLU A 89 -5.52 -26.56 -25.76
N LEU A 90 -4.65 -25.63 -25.38
CA LEU A 90 -4.80 -24.22 -25.73
C LEU A 90 -4.70 -24.01 -27.25
N LEU A 91 -3.70 -24.65 -27.88
CA LEU A 91 -3.55 -24.63 -29.33
C LEU A 91 -4.78 -25.24 -30.02
N ARG A 92 -5.26 -26.41 -29.59
CA ARG A 92 -6.48 -27.02 -30.15
C ARG A 92 -7.71 -26.12 -29.99
N ALA A 93 -7.87 -25.47 -28.85
CA ALA A 93 -8.98 -24.54 -28.61
C ALA A 93 -8.94 -23.35 -29.58
N LEU A 94 -7.77 -22.72 -29.73
CA LEU A 94 -7.57 -21.59 -30.66
C LEU A 94 -7.80 -21.99 -32.13
N THR A 95 -7.31 -23.16 -32.55
CA THR A 95 -7.52 -23.64 -33.93
C THR A 95 -8.99 -23.95 -34.19
N SER A 96 -9.70 -24.51 -33.20
CA SER A 96 -11.14 -24.82 -33.30
C SER A 96 -12.00 -23.55 -33.41
N GLU A 97 -11.59 -22.48 -32.73
CA GLU A 97 -12.29 -21.20 -32.76
C GLU A 97 -12.02 -20.46 -34.08
N ALA A 98 -10.79 -20.50 -34.56
CA ALA A 98 -10.42 -19.98 -35.88
C ALA A 98 -11.18 -20.69 -37.01
N GLN A 99 -11.37 -22.01 -36.92
CA GLN A 99 -12.16 -22.79 -37.89
C GLN A 99 -13.64 -22.41 -37.87
N ARG A 100 -14.27 -22.30 -36.69
CA ARG A 100 -15.66 -21.84 -36.56
C ARG A 100 -15.89 -20.42 -37.08
N ARG A 101 -14.86 -19.58 -37.01
CA ARG A 101 -14.90 -18.21 -37.56
C ARG A 101 -14.67 -18.17 -39.08
N ALA A 102 -13.99 -19.18 -39.63
CA ALA A 102 -13.73 -19.31 -41.06
C ALA A 102 -14.86 -20.03 -41.81
N GLU A 103 -15.70 -20.80 -41.11
CA GLU A 103 -16.93 -21.35 -41.68
C GLU A 103 -17.93 -20.19 -41.94
N PRO A 104 -18.39 -20.00 -43.19
CA PRO A 104 -19.42 -19.00 -43.48
C PRO A 104 -20.70 -19.41 -42.74
N GLN A 105 -21.19 -18.51 -41.89
CA GLN A 105 -22.49 -18.67 -41.24
C GLN A 105 -23.55 -18.95 -42.32
N PRO A 106 -24.42 -19.97 -42.19
CA PRO A 106 -25.52 -20.14 -43.12
C PRO A 106 -26.38 -18.88 -43.09
N GLU A 107 -26.63 -18.29 -44.27
CA GLU A 107 -27.53 -17.13 -44.36
C GLU A 107 -28.90 -17.53 -43.81
N PRO A 108 -29.54 -16.69 -42.98
CA PRO A 108 -30.87 -16.99 -42.49
C PRO A 108 -31.82 -17.12 -43.67
N GLU A 109 -32.57 -18.23 -43.75
CA GLU A 109 -33.65 -18.38 -44.72
C GLU A 109 -34.59 -17.19 -44.58
N ALA A 110 -34.60 -16.33 -45.61
CA ALA A 110 -35.55 -15.23 -45.68
C ALA A 110 -36.92 -15.84 -45.95
N ASP A 111 -37.73 -15.91 -44.90
CA ASP A 111 -39.13 -16.31 -44.96
C ASP A 111 -39.91 -15.20 -45.68
N TYR A 112 -39.91 -15.25 -47.02
CA TYR A 112 -40.82 -14.46 -47.84
C TYR A 112 -42.15 -15.22 -47.90
N GLU A 113 -43.00 -15.01 -46.91
CA GLU A 113 -44.42 -15.35 -47.02
C GLU A 113 -45.04 -14.53 -48.18
N GLU A 114 -45.75 -15.22 -49.09
CA GLU A 114 -46.65 -14.61 -50.09
C GLU A 114 -48.11 -14.72 -49.63
#